data_AF-A0A382MP83-F1
#
_entry.id   AF-A0A382MP83-F1
#
_cell.length_a   1.000
_cell.length_b   1.000
_cell.length_c   1.000
_cell.angle_alpha   90.00
_cell.angle_beta   90.00
_cell.angle_gamma   90.00
#
_symmetry.space_group_name_H-M   'P 1'
#
loop_
_entity.id
_entity.type
_entity.pdbx_description
1 polymer ?
#
loop_
_entity_poly.entity_id
_entity_poly.type
_entity_poly.pdbx_seq_one_letter_code
_entity_poly.pdbx_strand_id
1 'polypeptide(L)'
;YGQSALPLILKDLPEDHPRHPKKVKEWIKTQKDLASSARSSVRQKIKGAEAQLAMHEGYIKNMQRYLRDGDWVDDFYGEHQQNKIRHRCVALAYHDDGTPKRSIGVYYSDLGCVYTQEIVNEEKGISNGGPKKRKRKGKRQRNTGTMAKVKKKD
;
A
#
# COMPACT_ATOMS: atom_id res chain seq x y z
N TYR A 1 -25.18 -5.20 18.39
CA TYR A 1 -24.79 -4.20 17.38
C TYR A 1 -25.96 -3.99 16.43
N GLY A 2 -26.83 -3.02 16.72
CA GLY A 2 -28.06 -2.74 15.95
C GLY A 2 -27.77 -2.08 14.60
N GLN A 3 -28.61 -2.34 13.60
CA GLN A 3 -28.51 -1.82 12.23
C GLN A 3 -28.67 -0.28 12.12
N SER A 4 -28.91 0.44 13.23
CA SER A 4 -29.10 1.89 13.26
C SER A 4 -27.81 2.72 13.14
N ALA A 5 -26.62 2.11 13.26
CA ALA A 5 -25.35 2.84 13.28
C ALA A 5 -24.54 2.82 11.96
N LEU A 6 -25.05 2.20 10.90
CA LEU A 6 -24.37 2.18 9.60
C LEU A 6 -24.81 3.37 8.72
N PRO A 7 -23.88 3.98 7.97
CA PRO A 7 -24.22 5.04 7.01
C PRO A 7 -25.14 4.51 5.89
N LEU A 8 -25.99 5.37 5.34
CA LEU A 8 -27.02 5.00 4.36
C LEU A 8 -26.44 4.25 3.16
N ILE A 9 -25.31 4.73 2.65
CA ILE A 9 -24.57 4.12 1.53
C ILE A 9 -24.33 2.62 1.78
N LEU A 10 -23.96 2.24 3.01
CA LEU A 10 -23.68 0.84 3.36
C LEU A 10 -24.92 -0.01 3.62
N LYS A 11 -26.07 0.61 3.88
CA LYS A 11 -27.35 -0.10 4.06
C LYS A 11 -27.95 -0.53 2.74
N ASP A 12 -27.79 0.30 1.71
CA ASP A 12 -28.36 0.09 0.38
C ASP A 12 -27.46 -0.79 -0.50
N LEU A 13 -26.30 -1.21 0.02
CA LEU A 13 -25.39 -2.13 -0.68
C LEU A 13 -26.04 -3.51 -0.84
N PRO A 14 -25.93 -4.14 -2.03
CA PRO A 14 -26.41 -5.50 -2.21
C PRO A 14 -25.62 -6.47 -1.34
N GLU A 15 -26.28 -7.54 -0.86
CA GLU A 15 -25.68 -8.52 0.06
C GLU A 15 -24.44 -9.21 -0.54
N ASP A 16 -24.42 -9.40 -1.86
CA ASP A 16 -23.30 -10.01 -2.58
C ASP A 16 -22.10 -9.06 -2.73
N HIS A 17 -22.26 -7.76 -2.44
CA HIS A 17 -21.18 -6.79 -2.61
C HIS A 17 -19.89 -7.28 -1.92
N PRO A 18 -18.72 -7.23 -2.59
CA PRO A 18 -17.49 -7.79 -2.05
C PRO A 18 -17.12 -7.23 -0.67
N ARG A 19 -17.48 -5.98 -0.40
CA ARG A 19 -17.24 -5.26 0.87
C ARG A 19 -18.52 -5.04 1.67
N HIS A 20 -19.51 -5.93 1.55
CA HIS A 20 -20.75 -5.83 2.31
C HIS A 20 -20.44 -5.79 3.83
N PRO A 21 -21.14 -4.97 4.64
CA PRO A 21 -20.83 -4.80 6.07
C PRO A 21 -20.81 -6.11 6.88
N LYS A 22 -21.57 -7.14 6.47
CA LYS A 22 -21.53 -8.45 7.14
C LYS A 22 -20.17 -9.14 6.96
N LYS A 23 -19.67 -9.22 5.72
CA LYS A 23 -18.35 -9.77 5.38
C LYS A 23 -17.23 -9.00 6.11
N VAL A 24 -17.30 -7.66 6.12
CA VAL A 24 -16.30 -6.83 6.82
C VAL A 24 -16.28 -7.07 8.33
N LYS A 25 -17.44 -7.28 8.96
CA LYS A 25 -17.50 -7.64 10.38
C LYS A 25 -16.85 -8.99 10.68
N GLU A 26 -16.96 -9.95 9.76
CA GLU A 26 -16.27 -11.24 9.87
C GLU A 26 -14.75 -11.07 9.72
N TRP A 27 -14.31 -10.32 8.71
CA TRP A 27 -12.88 -10.04 8.52
C TRP A 27 -12.24 -9.33 9.72
N ILE A 28 -12.96 -8.40 10.37
CA ILE A 28 -12.49 -7.76 11.60
C ILE A 28 -12.25 -8.80 12.72
N LYS A 29 -13.07 -9.85 12.81
CA LYS A 29 -12.87 -10.93 13.81
C LYS A 29 -11.59 -11.71 13.48
N THR A 30 -11.47 -12.20 12.24
CA THR A 30 -10.28 -12.94 11.81
C THR A 30 -8.99 -12.12 11.99
N GLN A 31 -9.03 -10.84 11.64
CA GLN A 31 -7.87 -9.95 11.79
C GLN A 31 -7.50 -9.68 13.25
N LYS A 32 -8.48 -9.66 14.18
CA LYS A 32 -8.19 -9.55 15.62
C LYS A 32 -7.47 -10.81 16.14
N ASP A 33 -7.86 -11.98 15.66
CA ASP A 33 -7.21 -13.24 16.04
C ASP A 33 -5.77 -13.29 15.51
N LEU A 34 -5.56 -12.87 14.26
CA LEU A 34 -4.22 -12.72 13.66
C LEU A 34 -3.36 -11.70 14.41
N ALA A 35 -3.93 -10.53 14.77
CA ALA A 35 -3.24 -9.53 15.55
C ALA A 35 -2.83 -10.07 16.93
N SER A 36 -3.69 -10.85 17.59
CA SER A 36 -3.37 -11.50 18.87
C SER A 36 -2.19 -12.47 18.74
N SER A 37 -2.19 -13.29 17.69
CA SER A 37 -1.06 -14.18 17.38
C SER A 37 0.23 -13.40 17.13
N ALA A 38 0.18 -12.35 16.29
CA ALA A 38 1.32 -11.49 16.00
C ALA A 38 1.86 -10.79 17.26
N ARG A 39 1.00 -10.36 18.20
CA ARG A 39 1.44 -9.81 19.50
C ARG A 39 2.26 -10.82 20.30
N SER A 40 1.90 -12.10 20.27
CA SER A 40 2.69 -13.16 20.91
C SER A 40 4.07 -13.28 20.26
N SER A 41 4.14 -13.26 18.92
CA SER A 41 5.41 -13.28 18.17
C SER A 41 6.30 -12.05 18.43
N VAL A 42 5.70 -10.88 18.64
CA VAL A 42 6.43 -9.66 19.06
C VAL A 42 7.07 -9.87 20.43
N ARG A 43 6.35 -10.46 21.40
CA ARG A 43 6.91 -10.78 22.73
C ARG A 43 8.06 -11.79 22.64
N GLN A 44 8.02 -12.70 21.68
CA GLN A 44 9.09 -13.65 21.36
C GLN A 44 10.25 -13.02 20.57
N LYS A 45 10.19 -11.71 20.25
CA LYS A 45 11.20 -10.96 19.48
C LYS A 45 11.50 -11.57 18.11
N ILE A 46 10.48 -12.15 17.47
CA ILE A 46 10.60 -12.66 16.11
C ILE A 46 10.77 -11.48 15.15
N LYS A 47 11.80 -11.55 14.31
CA LYS A 47 12.10 -10.50 13.32
C LYS A 47 10.91 -10.31 12.37
N GLY A 48 10.41 -9.08 12.27
CA GLY A 48 9.29 -8.73 11.40
C GLY A 48 7.91 -8.86 12.04
N ALA A 49 7.80 -9.41 13.25
CA ALA A 49 6.52 -9.54 13.95
C ALA A 49 5.86 -8.18 14.27
N GLU A 50 6.65 -7.15 14.58
CA GLU A 50 6.13 -5.80 14.83
C GLU A 50 5.47 -5.20 13.59
N ALA A 51 6.06 -5.42 12.41
CA ALA A 51 5.49 -4.97 11.15
C ALA A 51 4.17 -5.71 10.85
N GLN A 52 4.13 -7.03 11.04
CA GLN A 52 2.92 -7.82 10.87
C GLN A 52 1.80 -7.37 11.83
N LEU A 53 2.15 -7.12 13.09
CA LEU A 53 1.20 -6.60 14.06
C LEU A 53 0.61 -5.24 13.63
N ALA A 54 1.48 -4.31 13.22
CA ALA A 54 1.06 -3.00 12.75
C ALA A 54 0.15 -3.08 11.51
N MET A 55 0.42 -4.02 10.59
CA MET A 55 -0.43 -4.28 9.42
C MET A 55 -1.84 -4.74 9.83
N HIS A 56 -1.94 -5.72 10.73
CA HIS A 56 -3.24 -6.22 11.19
C HIS A 56 -4.02 -5.16 11.98
N GLU A 57 -3.36 -4.43 12.88
CA GLU A 57 -4.01 -3.37 13.66
C GLU A 57 -4.46 -2.20 12.80
N GLY A 58 -3.65 -1.79 11.82
CA GLY A 58 -4.00 -0.77 10.84
C GLY A 58 -5.23 -1.17 10.02
N TYR A 59 -5.26 -2.41 9.53
CA TYR A 59 -6.38 -2.90 8.74
C TYR A 59 -7.69 -2.98 9.55
N ILE A 60 -7.63 -3.42 10.81
CA ILE A 60 -8.79 -3.39 11.71
C ILE A 60 -9.32 -1.96 11.88
N LYS A 61 -8.44 -0.98 12.09
CA LYS A 61 -8.83 0.43 12.28
C LYS A 61 -9.51 0.98 11.03
N ASN A 62 -8.99 0.66 9.85
CA ASN A 62 -9.54 1.13 8.58
C ASN A 62 -10.89 0.48 8.27
N MET A 63 -11.05 -0.83 8.51
CA MET A 63 -12.35 -1.51 8.39
C MET A 63 -13.39 -0.97 9.38
N GLN A 64 -12.99 -0.63 10.61
CA GLN A 64 -13.88 0.02 11.57
C GLN A 64 -14.29 1.42 11.11
N ARG A 65 -13.36 2.18 10.53
CA ARG A 65 -13.65 3.49 9.95
C ARG A 65 -14.62 3.36 8.78
N TYR A 66 -14.43 2.39 7.90
CA TYR A 66 -15.36 2.10 6.81
C TYR A 66 -16.77 1.83 7.32
N LEU A 67 -16.94 1.02 8.37
CA LEU A 67 -18.26 0.75 8.94
C LEU A 67 -18.93 1.99 9.57
N ARG A 68 -18.16 3.01 9.98
CA ARG A 68 -18.68 4.27 10.52
C ARG A 68 -18.99 5.30 9.44
N ASP A 69 -18.03 5.55 8.56
CA ASP A 69 -18.06 6.67 7.62
C ASP A 69 -18.60 6.26 6.24
N GLY A 70 -18.46 4.98 5.87
CA GLY A 70 -18.80 4.44 4.56
C GLY A 70 -17.64 4.42 3.57
N ASP A 71 -16.55 5.14 3.87
CA ASP A 71 -15.40 5.26 2.98
C ASP A 71 -14.34 4.19 3.24
N TRP A 72 -13.90 3.56 2.15
CA TRP A 72 -12.82 2.59 2.17
C TRP A 72 -11.53 3.22 1.71
N VAL A 73 -10.48 3.07 2.52
CA VAL A 73 -9.22 3.83 2.37
C VAL A 73 -8.05 2.94 1.99
N ASP A 74 -8.17 1.62 2.19
CA ASP A 74 -7.08 0.69 1.89
C ASP A 74 -7.02 0.32 0.42
N ASP A 75 -5.80 0.13 -0.12
CA ASP A 75 -5.57 -0.35 -1.48
C ASP A 75 -5.91 -1.83 -1.68
N PHE A 76 -6.16 -2.56 -0.60
CA PHE A 76 -6.49 -3.98 -0.61
C PHE A 76 -7.77 -4.25 0.19
N TYR A 77 -8.43 -5.37 -0.12
CA TYR A 77 -9.62 -5.84 0.59
C TYR A 77 -9.67 -7.37 0.66
N GLY A 78 -10.52 -7.88 1.56
CA GLY A 78 -10.69 -9.30 1.83
C GLY A 78 -10.21 -9.70 3.21
N GLU A 79 -10.48 -10.94 3.59
CA GLU A 79 -10.12 -11.48 4.91
C GLU A 79 -8.62 -11.41 5.20
N HIS A 80 -7.77 -11.59 4.18
CA HIS A 80 -6.32 -11.55 4.28
C HIS A 80 -5.70 -10.48 3.35
N GLN A 81 -6.46 -9.44 2.97
CA GLN A 81 -6.02 -8.39 2.02
C GLN A 81 -5.62 -8.96 0.64
N GLN A 82 -6.23 -10.07 0.21
CA GLN A 82 -5.86 -10.78 -1.01
C GLN A 82 -6.26 -10.07 -2.30
N ASN A 83 -7.27 -9.20 -2.25
CA ASN A 83 -7.78 -8.53 -3.44
C ASN A 83 -7.28 -7.09 -3.49
N LYS A 84 -6.85 -6.63 -4.66
CA LYS A 84 -6.38 -5.26 -4.88
C LYS A 84 -7.51 -4.36 -5.40
N ILE A 85 -7.61 -3.16 -4.85
CA ILE A 85 -8.50 -2.12 -5.34
C ILE A 85 -7.98 -1.57 -6.67
N ARG A 86 -8.91 -1.33 -7.60
CA ARG A 86 -8.64 -0.66 -8.87
C ARG A 86 -9.17 0.76 -8.79
N HIS A 87 -8.35 1.71 -9.21
CA HIS A 87 -8.73 3.11 -9.26
C HIS A 87 -9.25 3.47 -10.65
N ARG A 88 -10.27 4.32 -10.70
CA ARG A 88 -10.77 4.94 -11.91
C ARG A 88 -10.64 6.46 -11.77
N CYS A 89 -10.19 7.12 -12.82
CA CYS A 89 -10.22 8.58 -12.92
C CYS A 89 -11.66 9.03 -13.14
N VAL A 90 -12.18 9.84 -12.22
CA VAL A 90 -13.53 10.43 -12.31
C VAL A 90 -13.49 11.75 -13.08
N ALA A 91 -12.45 12.56 -12.87
CA ALA A 91 -12.24 13.83 -13.54
C ALA A 91 -10.77 13.97 -13.94
N LEU A 92 -10.53 14.31 -15.22
CA LEU A 92 -9.19 14.56 -15.75
C LEU A 92 -8.64 15.88 -15.20
N ALA A 93 -7.37 15.86 -14.81
CA ALA A 93 -6.60 17.06 -14.56
C ALA A 93 -5.67 17.30 -15.76
N TYR A 94 -5.33 18.56 -16.00
CA TYR A 94 -4.46 18.95 -17.11
C TYR A 94 -3.21 19.66 -16.58
N HIS A 95 -2.13 19.58 -17.34
CA HIS A 95 -0.96 20.44 -17.23
C HIS A 95 -1.25 21.80 -17.88
N ASP A 96 -0.36 22.77 -17.63
CA ASP A 96 -0.51 24.14 -18.13
C ASP A 96 -0.40 24.21 -19.68
N ASP A 97 0.24 23.21 -20.28
CA ASP A 97 0.34 23.02 -21.74
C ASP A 97 -0.91 22.33 -22.36
N GLY A 98 -1.92 22.03 -21.53
CA GLY A 98 -3.14 21.35 -21.95
C GLY A 98 -3.05 19.83 -22.03
N THR A 99 -1.91 19.22 -21.70
CA THR A 99 -1.79 17.75 -21.71
C THR A 99 -2.45 17.10 -20.48
N PRO A 100 -3.16 15.97 -20.63
CA PRO A 100 -3.83 15.32 -19.51
C PRO A 100 -2.82 14.67 -18.54
N LYS A 101 -2.99 14.95 -17.24
CA LYS A 101 -2.22 14.33 -16.15
C LYS A 101 -2.69 12.90 -15.94
N ARG A 102 -1.83 11.92 -16.27
CA ARG A 102 -2.14 10.49 -16.13
C ARG A 102 -1.24 9.77 -15.12
N SER A 103 -1.84 8.85 -14.37
CA SER A 103 -1.19 8.03 -13.36
C SER A 103 -1.25 6.55 -13.74
N ILE A 104 -0.12 5.86 -13.59
CA ILE A 104 0.00 4.43 -13.92
C ILE A 104 -0.92 3.61 -13.01
N GLY A 105 -1.64 2.66 -13.59
CA GLY A 105 -2.55 1.76 -12.88
C GLY A 105 -3.94 2.32 -12.63
N VAL A 106 -4.25 3.53 -13.11
CA VAL A 106 -5.58 4.13 -13.04
C VAL A 106 -6.33 3.87 -14.36
N TYR A 107 -7.61 3.50 -14.26
CA TYR A 107 -8.50 3.37 -15.40
C TYR A 107 -8.99 4.76 -15.84
N TYR A 108 -8.85 5.06 -17.13
CA TYR A 108 -9.25 6.32 -17.75
C TYR A 108 -10.39 6.07 -18.72
N SER A 109 -11.53 6.72 -18.49
CA SER A 109 -12.74 6.52 -19.31
C SER A 109 -12.58 7.02 -20.74
N ASP A 110 -11.75 8.04 -20.97
CA ASP A 110 -11.41 8.58 -22.29
C ASP A 110 -10.55 7.61 -23.11
N LEU A 111 -9.64 6.88 -22.46
CA LEU A 111 -8.81 5.88 -23.12
C LEU A 111 -9.51 4.51 -23.22
N GLY A 112 -10.55 4.28 -22.43
CA GLY A 112 -11.23 2.99 -22.32
C GLY A 112 -10.39 1.88 -21.68
N CYS A 113 -9.19 2.18 -21.18
CA CYS A 113 -8.25 1.21 -20.64
C CYS A 113 -7.55 1.71 -19.36
N VAL A 114 -6.82 0.80 -18.71
CA VAL A 114 -5.93 1.15 -17.60
C VAL A 114 -4.65 1.73 -18.18
N TYR A 115 -4.22 2.89 -17.69
CA TYR A 115 -2.98 3.51 -18.14
C TYR A 115 -1.78 2.72 -17.61
N THR A 116 -1.09 1.99 -18.49
CA THR A 116 0.02 1.09 -18.15
C THR A 116 1.38 1.76 -18.35
N GLN A 117 2.42 1.14 -17.81
CA GLN A 117 3.81 1.56 -18.05
C GLN A 117 4.19 1.50 -19.54
N GLU A 118 3.59 0.61 -20.30
CA GLU A 118 3.84 0.45 -21.74
C GLU A 118 3.40 1.70 -22.50
N ILE A 119 2.18 2.19 -22.22
CA ILE A 119 1.66 3.44 -22.81
C ILE A 119 2.56 4.63 -22.43
N VAL A 120 3.02 4.70 -21.18
CA VAL A 120 3.97 5.75 -20.75
C VAL A 120 5.28 5.70 -21.55
N ASN A 121 5.79 4.49 -21.81
CA ASN A 121 7.03 4.31 -22.54
C ASN A 121 6.87 4.68 -24.02
N GLU A 122 5.74 4.32 -24.63
CA GLU A 122 5.37 4.70 -26.00
C GLU A 122 5.25 6.22 -26.13
N GLU A 123 4.49 6.88 -25.25
CA GLU A 123 4.32 8.35 -25.26
C GLU A 123 5.66 9.09 -25.07
N LYS A 124 6.59 8.52 -24.28
CA LYS A 124 7.92 9.12 -24.06
C LYS A 124 8.96 8.72 -25.11
N GLY A 125 8.61 7.89 -26.10
CA GLY A 125 9.55 7.40 -27.10
C GLY A 125 10.71 6.59 -26.52
N ILE A 126 10.53 5.98 -25.35
CA ILE A 126 11.57 5.19 -24.67
C ILE A 126 11.58 3.80 -25.32
N SER A 127 12.53 3.57 -26.23
CA SER A 127 12.80 2.23 -26.74
C SER A 127 13.43 1.37 -25.64
N ASN A 128 13.13 0.06 -25.64
CA ASN A 128 13.70 -0.95 -24.74
C ASN A 128 15.21 -1.19 -25.01
N GLY A 129 16.01 -0.13 -25.06
CA GLY A 129 17.46 -0.21 -24.99
C GLY A 129 17.84 -0.66 -23.57
N GLY A 130 18.10 -1.97 -23.42
CA GLY A 130 18.40 -2.61 -22.14
C GLY A 130 19.41 -1.83 -21.29
N PRO A 131 19.40 -2.01 -19.96
CA PRO A 131 20.14 -1.16 -19.05
C PRO A 131 21.63 -1.13 -19.41
N LYS A 132 22.15 0.05 -19.81
CA LYS A 132 23.60 0.29 -19.83
C LYS A 132 24.11 -0.07 -18.43
N LYS A 133 24.84 -1.19 -18.31
CA LYS A 133 25.47 -1.65 -17.05
C LYS A 133 26.13 -0.45 -16.38
N ARG A 134 25.53 0.08 -15.30
CA ARG A 134 26.18 1.08 -14.46
C ARG A 134 27.43 0.40 -13.91
N LYS A 135 28.62 0.83 -14.35
CA LYS A 135 29.89 0.37 -13.77
C LYS A 135 29.80 0.61 -12.27
N ARG A 136 29.75 -0.46 -11.47
CA ARG A 136 29.83 -0.38 -10.01
C ARG A 136 31.06 0.46 -9.67
N LYS A 137 30.89 1.63 -9.05
CA LYS A 137 32.01 2.39 -8.47
C LYS A 137 32.75 1.42 -7.55
N GLY A 138 34.04 1.21 -7.83
CA GLY A 138 34.89 0.27 -7.11
C GLY A 138 34.81 0.46 -5.60
N LYS A 139 34.88 -0.66 -4.88
CA LYS A 139 34.85 -0.72 -3.41
C LYS A 139 35.98 0.17 -2.88
N ARG A 140 35.65 1.28 -2.21
CA ARG A 140 36.65 2.09 -1.48
C ARG A 140 37.31 1.17 -0.46
N GLN A 141 38.60 0.89 -0.65
CA GLN A 141 39.42 0.23 0.38
C GLN A 141 39.47 1.17 1.60
N ARG A 142 39.10 0.65 2.77
CA ARG A 142 39.30 1.37 4.03
C ARG A 142 40.77 1.24 4.40
N ASN A 143 41.45 2.36 4.65
CA ASN A 143 42.78 2.32 5.23
C ASN A 143 42.71 1.73 6.64
N THR A 144 43.38 0.61 6.85
CA THR A 144 43.71 0.05 8.16
C THR A 144 44.93 0.80 8.71
N GLY A 145 44.74 2.05 9.12
CA GLY A 145 45.76 2.80 9.85
C GLY A 145 45.56 2.63 11.36
N THR A 146 46.51 2.00 12.04
CA THR A 146 46.53 1.86 13.50
C THR A 146 46.62 3.25 14.14
N MET A 147 45.64 3.62 14.97
CA MET A 147 45.64 4.88 15.72
C MET A 147 46.71 4.82 16.82
N ALA A 148 47.89 5.39 16.57
CA ALA A 148 48.91 5.58 17.60
C ALA A 148 48.41 6.60 18.63
N LYS A 149 48.08 6.14 19.85
CA LYS A 149 47.83 7.01 20.99
C LYS A 149 49.16 7.62 21.44
N VAL A 150 49.39 8.89 21.10
CA VAL A 150 50.51 9.66 21.66
C VAL A 150 50.15 10.01 23.11
N LYS A 151 50.82 9.38 24.08
CA LYS A 151 50.80 9.79 25.49
C LYS A 151 51.60 11.10 25.62
N LYS A 152 50.97 12.17 26.09
CA LYS A 152 51.66 13.34 26.64
C LYS A 152 52.36 12.92 27.95
N LYS A 153 53.61 13.33 28.11
CA LYS A 153 54.31 13.34 29.40
C LYS A 153 54.59 14.79 29.75
N ASP A 154 54.40 15.09 31.03
CA ASP A 154 54.53 16.39 31.70
C ASP A 154 55.93 16.99 31.62
#